data_AF-A0A3P7MWB9-F1
#
_entry.id   AF-A0A3P7MWB9-F1
#
_cell.length_a   1.000
_cell.length_b   1.000
_cell.length_c   1.000
_cell.angle_alpha   90.00
_cell.angle_beta   90.00
_cell.angle_gamma   90.00
#
_symmetry.space_group_name_H-M   'P 1'
#
loop_
_entity.id
_entity.type
_entity.pdbx_description
1 polymer ?
#
loop_
_entity_poly.entity_id
_entity_poly.type
_entity_poly.pdbx_seq_one_letter_code
_entity_poly.pdbx_strand_id
1 'polypeptide(L)'
;GAFKVGDLVTSIGRLWPWSRLFVADQVDLVRVTLPPGFSPSVILSCVGLSGLTALLGIQKKAEIDRTRPQTFVVSGAAGSCGSLAGQMAW
;
A
#
# COMPACT_ATOMS: atom_id res chain seq x y z
N GLY A 1 -12.22 13.09 -11.59
CA GLY A 1 -13.68 12.90 -11.64
C GLY A 1 -14.26 13.25 -10.29
N ALA A 2 -15.42 13.89 -10.23
CA ALA A 2 -16.07 14.29 -8.98
C ALA A 2 -16.35 13.07 -8.08
N PHE A 3 -15.98 13.14 -6.80
CA PHE A 3 -16.35 12.14 -5.80
C PHE A 3 -17.84 12.25 -5.48
N LYS A 4 -18.48 11.12 -5.16
CA LYS A 4 -19.87 11.05 -4.73
C LYS A 4 -19.97 10.49 -3.32
N VAL A 5 -21.04 10.85 -2.61
CA VAL A 5 -21.35 10.27 -1.30
C VAL A 5 -21.45 8.75 -1.44
N GLY A 6 -20.73 8.02 -0.59
CA GLY A 6 -20.63 6.56 -0.63
C GLY A 6 -19.42 6.02 -1.39
N ASP A 7 -18.64 6.87 -2.06
CA ASP A 7 -17.38 6.45 -2.67
C ASP A 7 -16.34 6.11 -1.60
N LEU A 8 -15.65 4.98 -1.78
CA LEU A 8 -14.49 4.66 -0.98
C LEU A 8 -13.26 5.42 -1.51
N VAL A 9 -12.62 6.15 -0.62
CA VAL A 9 -11.45 6.98 -0.93
C VAL A 9 -10.35 6.75 0.09
N THR A 10 -9.10 6.94 -0.35
CA THR A 10 -7.91 6.94 0.50
C THR A 10 -7.08 8.19 0.25
N SER A 11 -6.27 8.61 1.23
CA SER A 11 -5.22 9.60 1.06
C SER A 11 -3.89 9.00 1.50
N ILE A 12 -2.83 9.25 0.72
CA ILE A 12 -1.46 8.84 1.04
C ILE A 12 -0.66 10.04 1.58
N GLY A 13 -0.99 11.27 1.16
CA GLY A 13 -0.24 12.49 1.49
C GLY A 13 -0.59 13.10 2.83
N ARG A 14 -1.84 12.99 3.29
CA ARG A 14 -2.26 13.37 4.64
C ARG A 14 -2.62 12.09 5.40
N LEU A 15 -1.69 11.65 6.27
CA LEU A 15 -1.93 10.50 7.16
C LEU A 15 -3.26 10.70 7.88
N TRP A 16 -4.11 9.67 7.85
CA TRP A 16 -5.42 9.71 8.48
C TRP A 16 -5.26 10.02 9.98
N PRO A 17 -5.88 11.10 10.48
CA PRO A 17 -5.92 11.33 11.91
C PRO A 17 -6.73 10.21 12.58
N TRP A 18 -6.45 9.98 13.86
CA TRP A 18 -7.23 9.07 14.70
C TRP A 18 -8.57 9.73 15.06
N SER A 19 -9.42 9.93 14.06
CA SER A 19 -10.73 10.56 14.18
C SER A 19 -11.76 9.81 13.35
N ARG A 20 -13.03 9.92 13.75
CA ARG A 20 -14.15 9.35 12.99
C ARG A 20 -14.51 10.17 11.75
N LEU A 21 -14.17 11.46 11.76
CA LEU A 21 -14.48 12.42 10.72
C LEU A 21 -13.20 13.20 10.40
N PHE A 22 -12.95 13.38 9.11
CA PHE A 22 -11.81 14.12 8.59
C PHE A 22 -12.25 14.89 7.35
N VAL A 23 -11.88 16.17 7.29
CA VAL A 23 -12.16 17.03 6.14
C VAL A 23 -10.89 17.11 5.31
N ALA A 24 -10.99 16.71 4.04
CA ALA A 24 -9.88 16.71 3.09
C ALA A 24 -10.34 17.33 1.77
N ASP A 25 -9.41 17.97 1.08
CA ASP A 25 -9.65 18.46 -0.27
C ASP A 25 -9.70 17.30 -1.25
N GLN A 26 -10.50 17.46 -2.30
CA GLN A 26 -10.64 16.46 -3.36
C GLN A 26 -9.30 16.12 -4.04
N VAL A 27 -8.36 17.06 -4.08
CA VAL A 27 -7.03 16.85 -4.69
C VAL A 27 -6.16 15.86 -3.92
N ASP A 28 -6.40 15.71 -2.61
CA ASP A 28 -5.62 14.85 -1.72
C ASP A 28 -6.21 13.43 -1.61
N LEU A 29 -7.37 13.19 -2.24
CA LEU A 29 -8.11 11.95 -2.19
C LEU A 29 -7.95 11.16 -3.49
N VAL A 30 -7.80 9.84 -3.34
CA VAL A 30 -7.74 8.88 -4.44
C VAL A 30 -8.89 7.89 -4.27
N ARG A 31 -9.64 7.64 -5.35
CA ARG A 31 -10.70 6.63 -5.34
C ARG A 31 -10.08 5.25 -5.18
N VAL A 32 -10.67 4.42 -4.33
CA VAL A 32 -10.25 3.03 -4.18
C VAL A 32 -11.30 2.08 -4.70
N THR A 33 -10.86 1.14 -5.52
CA THR A 33 -11.67 0.02 -6.00
C THR A 33 -11.21 -1.24 -5.27
N LEU A 34 -12.06 -1.78 -4.42
CA LEU A 34 -11.82 -3.05 -3.75
C LEU A 34 -12.53 -4.20 -4.47
N PRO A 35 -11.93 -5.41 -4.50
CA PRO A 35 -12.65 -6.61 -4.89
C PRO A 35 -13.80 -6.89 -3.91
N PRO A 36 -14.89 -7.54 -4.37
CA PRO A 36 -16.01 -7.90 -3.50
C PRO A 36 -15.53 -8.77 -2.33
N GLY A 37 -15.98 -8.44 -1.11
CA GLY A 37 -15.64 -9.16 0.12
C GLY A 37 -14.41 -8.66 0.87
N PHE A 38 -13.66 -7.69 0.33
CA PHE A 38 -12.51 -7.10 1.03
C PHE A 38 -12.92 -5.88 1.86
N SER A 39 -12.44 -5.83 3.10
CA SER A 39 -12.63 -4.68 3.98
C SER A 39 -11.74 -3.49 3.53
N PRO A 40 -12.21 -2.24 3.65
CA PRO A 40 -11.39 -1.05 3.49
C PRO A 40 -10.11 -1.03 4.31
N SER A 41 -10.06 -1.76 5.44
CA SER A 41 -8.88 -1.91 6.28
C SER A 41 -7.67 -2.45 5.51
N VAL A 42 -7.88 -3.21 4.44
CA VAL A 42 -6.79 -3.77 3.62
C VAL A 42 -5.96 -2.67 2.95
N ILE A 43 -6.60 -1.56 2.57
CA ILE A 43 -5.94 -0.38 1.98
C ILE A 43 -5.15 0.38 3.03
N LEU A 44 -5.60 0.36 4.29
CA LEU A 44 -4.88 0.98 5.41
C LEU A 44 -3.73 0.10 5.91
N SER A 45 -3.71 -1.19 5.56
CA SER A 45 -2.71 -2.16 5.99
C SER A 45 -1.85 -2.65 4.80
N CYS A 46 -2.08 -3.87 4.32
CA CYS A 46 -1.18 -4.57 3.39
C CYS A 46 -1.06 -3.89 2.02
N VAL A 47 -2.14 -3.30 1.51
CA VAL A 47 -2.17 -2.63 0.20
C VAL A 47 -1.94 -1.12 0.33
N GLY A 48 -1.66 -0.65 1.56
CA GLY A 48 -1.36 0.73 1.85
C GLY A 48 0.08 1.12 1.57
N LEU A 49 0.55 2.12 2.31
CA LEU A 49 1.90 2.67 2.16
C LEU A 49 3.00 1.61 2.34
N SER A 50 2.81 0.67 3.27
CA SER A 50 3.80 -0.38 3.54
C SER A 50 3.96 -1.35 2.36
N GLY A 51 2.86 -1.82 1.77
CA GLY A 51 2.90 -2.69 0.60
C GLY A 51 3.45 -1.98 -0.63
N LEU A 52 3.04 -0.73 -0.85
CA LEU A 52 3.56 0.08 -1.96
C LEU A 52 5.07 0.30 -1.85
N THR A 53 5.57 0.55 -0.64
CA THR A 53 7.01 0.72 -0.39
C THR A 53 7.78 -0.57 -0.65
N ALA A 54 7.29 -1.70 -0.16
CA ALA A 54 7.89 -3.01 -0.43
C ALA A 54 7.92 -3.32 -1.94
N LEU A 55 6.80 -3.11 -2.63
CA LEU A 55 6.67 -3.36 -4.06
C LEU A 55 7.60 -2.49 -4.89
N LEU A 56 7.65 -1.18 -4.63
CA LEU A 56 8.52 -0.26 -5.35
C LEU A 56 10.00 -0.55 -5.06
N GLY A 57 10.34 -0.91 -3.82
CA GLY A 57 11.68 -1.35 -3.45
C GLY A 57 12.14 -2.55 -4.26
N ILE A 58 11.29 -3.58 -4.35
CA ILE A 58 11.60 -4.81 -5.09
C ILE A 58 11.62 -4.57 -6.60
N GLN A 59 10.60 -3.91 -7.16
CA GLN A 59 10.45 -3.79 -8.62
C GLN A 59 11.34 -2.73 -9.26
N LYS A 60 11.54 -1.58 -8.60
CA LYS A 60 12.28 -0.46 -9.19
C LYS A 60 13.70 -0.29 -8.69
N LYS A 61 13.99 -0.76 -7.47
CA LYS A 61 15.26 -0.51 -6.79
C LYS A 61 16.14 -1.75 -6.68
N ALA A 62 15.55 -2.93 -6.52
CA ALA A 62 16.30 -4.17 -6.35
C ALA A 62 16.80 -4.78 -7.67
N GLU A 63 16.31 -4.30 -8.83
CA GLU A 63 16.76 -4.72 -10.17
C GLU A 63 16.92 -6.24 -10.30
N ILE A 64 15.93 -6.98 -9.78
CA ILE A 64 16.01 -8.44 -9.66
C ILE A 64 15.97 -9.07 -11.05
N ASP A 65 17.12 -9.55 -11.51
CA ASP A 65 17.21 -10.44 -12.66
C ASP A 65 16.63 -11.83 -12.35
N ARG A 66 15.44 -12.10 -12.91
CA ARG A 66 14.70 -13.37 -12.74
C ARG A 66 15.35 -14.57 -13.43
N THR A 67 16.37 -14.36 -14.26
CA THR A 67 17.00 -15.44 -15.02
C THR A 67 18.07 -16.20 -14.23
N ARG A 68 18.48 -15.66 -13.07
CA ARG A 68 19.53 -16.22 -12.23
C ARG A 68 19.07 -16.35 -10.78
N PRO A 69 19.49 -17.39 -10.04
CA PRO A 69 19.23 -17.48 -8.61
C PRO A 69 19.95 -16.34 -7.87
N GLN A 70 19.20 -15.56 -7.11
CA GLN A 70 19.73 -14.44 -6.31
C GLN A 70 19.23 -14.53 -4.88
N THR A 71 20.09 -14.11 -3.94
CA THR A 71 19.75 -14.05 -2.52
C THR A 71 19.18 -12.66 -2.20
N PHE A 72 17.96 -12.63 -1.69
CA PHE A 72 17.30 -11.40 -1.20
C PHE A 72 17.36 -11.35 0.32
N VAL A 73 17.86 -10.24 0.88
CA VAL A 73 17.95 -10.05 2.33
C VAL A 73 16.98 -8.96 2.76
N VAL A 74 16.05 -9.31 3.63
CA VAL A 74 15.09 -8.37 4.23
C VAL A 74 15.52 -8.04 5.65
N SER A 75 15.96 -6.81 5.88
CA SER A 75 16.13 -6.31 7.25
C SER A 75 14.77 -5.97 7.86
N GLY A 76 14.52 -6.40 9.09
CA GLY A 76 13.24 -6.16 9.77
C GLY A 76 12.06 -6.94 9.15
N ALA A 77 12.27 -8.19 8.76
CA ALA A 77 11.27 -9.05 8.11
C ALA A 77 9.96 -9.23 8.91
N ALA A 78 9.97 -9.07 10.24
CA ALA A 78 8.76 -9.11 11.08
C ALA A 78 7.99 -7.77 11.14
N GLY A 79 8.47 -6.71 10.49
CA GLY A 79 7.81 -5.39 10.45
C GLY A 79 6.74 -5.29 9.34
N SER A 80 6.02 -4.15 9.31
CA SER A 80 4.94 -3.92 8.33
C SER A 80 5.41 -4.05 6.88
N CYS A 81 6.45 -3.31 6.47
CA CYS A 81 6.97 -3.39 5.11
C CYS A 81 7.76 -4.69 4.87
N GLY A 82 8.54 -5.13 5.85
CA GLY A 82 9.42 -6.30 5.73
C GLY A 82 8.67 -7.61 5.55
N SER A 83 7.55 -7.78 6.27
CA SER A 83 6.71 -8.98 6.16
C SER A 83 6.07 -9.10 4.77
N LEU A 84 5.65 -7.97 4.20
CA LEU A 84 5.13 -7.90 2.83
C LEU A 84 6.24 -8.11 1.79
N ALA A 85 7.42 -7.54 2.00
CA ALA A 85 8.56 -7.73 1.11
C ALA A 85 8.95 -9.21 1.01
N GLY A 86 8.96 -9.94 2.14
CA GLY A 86 9.20 -11.39 2.14
C GLY A 86 8.13 -12.18 1.38
N GLN A 87 6.86 -11.77 1.47
CA GLN A 87 5.78 -12.39 0.69
C GLN A 87 5.83 -12.06 -0.81
N MET A 88 6.48 -10.98 -1.21
CA MET A 88 6.60 -10.54 -2.60
C MET A 88 7.91 -10.99 -3.28
N ALA A 89 8.91 -11.41 -2.50
CA ALA A 89 10.16 -11.97 -2.98
C ALA A 89 9.95 -13.45 -3.40
N TRP A 90 9.44 -13.65 -4.62
CA TRP A 90 9.29 -14.95 -5.29
C TRP A 90 10.24 -15.06 -6.48
#